data_AF-S7V6X0-F1
#
_entry.id   AF-S7V6X0-F1
#
_cell.length_a   1.000
_cell.length_b   1.000
_cell.length_c   1.000
_cell.angle_alpha   90.00
_cell.angle_beta   90.00
_cell.angle_gamma   90.00
#
_symmetry.space_group_name_H-M   'P 1'
#
loop_
_entity.id
_entity.type
_entity.pdbx_description
1 polymer ?
#
loop_
_entity_poly.entity_id
_entity_poly.type
_entity_poly.pdbx_seq_one_letter_code
_entity_poly.pdbx_strand_id
1 'polypeptide(L)'
;MTADEAVLRAKERGLDGICITDHDTMDIRHTLSEGIQENGICVIFGMEYSTSQGDFLVFGPFEGLARDLPAHQLLQTVERNGGVAVAAHPFRRKRPVNEKIIQEGLCGAIESFNGRNTLAENLASERWRRSYDLMACGGSDAHTIDEVGTVATRFFVPIRTRADLITALKKRRCRPEIPAFMQPRACVNRDNFSGQTQAAIND
;
A
#
# COMPACT_ATOMS: atom_id res chain seq x y z
N MET A 1 17.81 5.10 0.48
CA MET A 1 17.35 4.76 -0.88
C MET A 1 16.81 6.04 -1.49
N THR A 2 17.19 6.36 -2.72
CA THR A 2 16.62 7.48 -3.47
C THR A 2 15.26 7.11 -4.06
N ALA A 3 14.47 8.10 -4.45
CA ALA A 3 13.19 7.83 -5.11
C ALA A 3 13.38 7.10 -6.44
N ASP A 4 14.40 7.45 -7.22
CA ASP A 4 14.71 6.78 -8.50
C ASP A 4 15.07 5.30 -8.29
N GLU A 5 15.85 4.99 -7.25
CA GLU A 5 16.15 3.61 -6.86
C GLU A 5 14.86 2.85 -6.51
N ALA A 6 13.95 3.48 -5.76
CA ALA A 6 12.66 2.87 -5.41
C ALA A 6 11.77 2.62 -6.64
N VAL A 7 11.71 3.58 -7.57
CA VAL A 7 10.96 3.48 -8.83
C VAL A 7 11.52 2.35 -9.71
N LEU A 8 12.84 2.27 -9.85
CA LEU A 8 13.49 1.20 -10.59
C LEU A 8 13.21 -0.17 -9.94
N ARG A 9 13.34 -0.26 -8.63
CA ARG A 9 13.08 -1.50 -7.89
C ARG A 9 11.64 -1.96 -8.01
N ALA A 10 10.68 -1.05 -7.95
CA ALA A 10 9.27 -1.37 -8.16
C ALA A 10 9.04 -2.04 -9.52
N LYS A 11 9.72 -1.56 -10.57
CA LYS A 11 9.69 -2.19 -11.90
C LYS A 11 10.27 -3.59 -11.90
N GLU A 12 11.44 -3.79 -11.30
CA GLU A 12 12.06 -5.12 -11.17
C GLU A 12 11.18 -6.12 -10.42
N ARG A 13 10.41 -5.61 -9.45
CA ARG A 13 9.43 -6.37 -8.67
C ARG A 13 8.08 -6.57 -9.38
N GLY A 14 7.92 -6.05 -10.60
CA GLY A 14 6.71 -6.20 -11.39
C GLY A 14 5.50 -5.44 -10.85
N LEU A 15 5.73 -4.36 -10.09
CA LEU A 15 4.66 -3.44 -9.69
C LEU A 15 4.26 -2.55 -10.87
N ASP A 16 3.00 -2.12 -10.91
CA ASP A 16 2.49 -1.15 -11.89
C ASP A 16 2.72 0.31 -11.45
N GLY A 17 2.98 0.53 -10.17
CA GLY A 17 3.09 1.86 -9.57
C GLY A 17 3.62 1.84 -8.15
N ILE A 18 4.04 3.01 -7.66
CA ILE A 18 4.40 3.25 -6.26
C ILE A 18 3.78 4.54 -5.74
N CYS A 19 3.49 4.56 -4.45
CA CYS A 19 3.20 5.78 -3.71
C CYS A 19 4.45 6.17 -2.93
N ILE A 20 4.89 7.42 -3.05
CA ILE A 20 5.94 7.99 -2.21
C ILE A 20 5.24 8.81 -1.14
N THR A 21 5.42 8.42 0.13
CA THR A 21 4.71 8.98 1.28
C THR A 21 5.71 9.32 2.37
N ASP A 22 6.54 10.33 2.12
CA ASP A 22 7.50 10.81 3.11
C ASP A 22 6.78 11.41 4.34
N HIS A 23 7.47 11.39 5.49
CA HIS A 23 6.92 11.90 6.73
C HIS A 23 6.66 13.42 6.66
N ASP A 24 5.39 13.80 6.80
CA ASP A 24 4.93 15.18 6.92
C ASP A 24 5.38 16.14 5.79
N THR A 25 5.69 15.61 4.60
CA THR A 25 6.05 16.39 3.41
C THR A 25 5.69 15.67 2.10
N MET A 26 5.57 16.44 1.02
CA MET A 26 5.52 15.95 -0.37
C MET A 26 6.62 16.58 -1.22
N ASP A 27 7.73 17.01 -0.59
CA ASP A 27 8.83 17.72 -1.25
C ASP A 27 9.53 16.91 -2.34
N ILE A 28 9.29 15.59 -2.40
CA ILE A 28 9.71 14.74 -3.51
C ILE A 28 9.28 15.30 -4.88
N ARG A 29 8.17 16.06 -4.93
CA ARG A 29 7.71 16.76 -6.14
C ARG A 29 8.71 17.76 -6.72
N HIS A 30 9.71 18.17 -5.95
CA HIS A 30 10.77 19.09 -6.39
C HIS A 30 11.87 18.36 -7.17
N THR A 31 11.95 17.04 -7.07
CA THR A 31 13.01 16.23 -7.69
C THR A 31 12.47 15.11 -8.59
N LEU A 32 11.21 14.72 -8.43
CA LEU A 32 10.53 13.70 -9.23
C LEU A 32 9.17 14.22 -9.72
N SER A 33 8.73 13.77 -10.89
CA SER A 33 7.41 14.09 -11.43
C SER A 33 6.38 13.01 -11.09
N GLU A 34 5.17 13.41 -10.71
CA GLU A 34 4.04 12.49 -10.54
C GLU A 34 3.58 11.95 -11.92
N GLY A 35 3.02 10.74 -11.95
CA GLY A 35 2.47 10.13 -13.17
C GLY A 35 3.26 8.93 -13.67
N ILE A 36 3.01 8.53 -14.92
CA ILE A 36 3.69 7.39 -15.56
C ILE A 36 5.10 7.81 -15.96
N GLN A 37 6.11 7.17 -15.36
CA GLN A 37 7.52 7.39 -15.65
C GLN A 37 7.95 6.68 -16.95
N GLU A 38 9.14 6.98 -17.46
CA GLU A 38 9.68 6.38 -18.69
C GLU A 38 9.75 4.84 -18.64
N ASN A 39 9.97 4.26 -17.46
CA ASN A 39 9.99 2.81 -17.27
C ASN A 39 8.58 2.18 -17.11
N GLY A 40 7.52 3.00 -17.22
CA GLY A 40 6.11 2.61 -17.13
C GLY A 40 5.54 2.54 -15.71
N ILE A 41 6.31 2.84 -14.67
CA ILE A 41 5.81 2.87 -13.29
C ILE A 41 4.98 4.13 -13.08
N CYS A 42 3.76 3.99 -12.55
CA CYS A 42 2.97 5.11 -12.07
C CYS A 42 3.46 5.55 -10.69
N VAL A 43 4.05 6.74 -10.60
CA VAL A 43 4.44 7.37 -9.34
C VAL A 43 3.32 8.28 -8.87
N ILE A 44 2.91 8.11 -7.62
CA ILE A 44 1.92 8.96 -6.95
C ILE A 44 2.55 9.53 -5.67
N PHE A 45 2.36 10.81 -5.44
CA PHE A 45 2.77 11.47 -4.21
C PHE A 45 1.63 11.47 -3.20
N GLY A 46 1.99 11.10 -1.98
CA GLY A 46 1.20 11.29 -0.80
C GLY A 46 2.10 11.72 0.35
N MET A 47 1.57 11.70 1.55
CA MET A 47 2.32 12.06 2.75
C MET A 47 1.97 11.07 3.84
N GLU A 48 2.96 10.60 4.58
CA GLU A 48 2.71 9.93 5.86
C GLU A 48 2.66 11.01 6.94
N TYR A 49 1.45 11.44 7.27
CA TYR A 49 1.22 12.51 8.24
C TYR A 49 1.21 11.94 9.65
N SER A 50 2.10 12.44 10.50
CA SER A 50 2.24 12.01 11.89
C SER A 50 1.33 12.83 12.80
N THR A 51 0.59 12.15 13.68
CA THR A 51 -0.22 12.82 14.72
C THR A 51 0.01 12.15 16.08
N SER A 52 -0.51 12.76 17.14
CA SER A 52 -0.53 12.13 18.47
C SER A 52 -1.50 10.95 18.58
N GLN A 53 -2.42 10.78 17.62
CA GLN A 53 -3.41 9.71 17.58
C GLN A 53 -3.13 8.65 16.49
N GLY A 54 -1.94 8.66 15.89
CA GLY A 54 -1.52 7.70 14.86
C GLY A 54 -0.87 8.36 13.65
N ASP A 55 -0.34 7.52 12.77
CA ASP A 55 0.18 7.92 11.46
C ASP A 55 -0.87 7.64 10.38
N PHE A 56 -0.98 8.55 9.41
CA PHE A 56 -1.98 8.46 8.34
C PHE A 56 -1.33 8.71 6.98
N LEU A 57 -1.52 7.79 6.04
CA LEU A 57 -1.20 8.06 4.64
C LEU A 57 -2.30 8.95 4.07
N VAL A 58 -1.94 10.14 3.58
CA VAL A 58 -2.88 11.09 2.99
C VAL A 58 -2.57 11.33 1.52
N PHE A 59 -3.63 11.27 0.69
CA PHE A 59 -3.56 11.51 -0.76
C PHE A 59 -4.57 12.58 -1.15
N GLY A 60 -4.10 13.63 -1.82
CA GLY A 60 -4.86 14.80 -2.21
C GLY A 60 -3.95 16.03 -2.34
N PRO A 61 -4.51 17.23 -2.57
CA PRO A 61 -3.74 18.47 -2.72
C PRO A 61 -3.26 19.01 -1.36
N PHE A 62 -2.33 18.29 -0.72
CA PHE A 62 -1.88 18.53 0.65
C PHE A 62 -0.40 18.94 0.75
N GLU A 63 0.20 19.40 -0.35
CA GLU A 63 1.60 19.84 -0.40
C GLU A 63 1.90 21.01 0.56
N GLY A 64 0.87 21.82 0.87
CA GLY A 64 0.95 22.95 1.81
C GLY A 64 0.24 22.71 3.14
N LEU A 65 -0.07 21.46 3.49
CA LEU A 65 -0.78 21.14 4.72
C LEU A 65 0.09 21.51 5.94
N ALA A 66 -0.49 22.25 6.90
CA ALA A 66 0.20 22.60 8.13
C ALA A 66 0.61 21.34 8.89
N ARG A 67 1.75 21.39 9.60
CA ARG A 67 2.24 20.29 10.45
C ARG A 67 1.54 20.29 11.80
N ASP A 68 1.67 19.17 12.52
CA ASP A 68 1.24 18.98 13.91
C ASP A 68 -0.28 19.14 14.15
N LEU A 69 -1.10 18.90 13.13
CA LEU A 69 -2.55 18.85 13.28
C LEU A 69 -2.97 17.62 14.09
N PRO A 70 -3.90 17.76 15.05
CA PRO A 70 -4.56 16.60 15.65
C PRO A 70 -5.26 15.76 14.58
N ALA A 71 -5.29 14.42 14.75
CA ALA A 71 -5.87 13.51 13.75
C ALA A 71 -7.29 13.89 13.32
N HIS A 72 -8.14 14.31 14.26
CA HIS A 72 -9.49 14.76 13.92
C HIS A 72 -9.49 15.96 12.94
N GLN A 73 -8.62 16.95 13.15
CA GLN A 73 -8.53 18.11 12.25
C GLN A 73 -7.91 17.73 10.90
N LEU A 74 -6.88 16.89 10.92
CA LEU A 74 -6.27 16.32 9.71
C LEU A 74 -7.32 15.60 8.86
N LEU A 75 -8.01 14.61 9.42
CA LEU A 75 -8.94 13.74 8.71
C LEU A 75 -10.14 14.53 8.17
N GLN A 76 -10.65 15.50 8.93
CA GLN A 76 -11.68 16.42 8.43
C GLN A 76 -11.18 17.29 7.28
N THR A 77 -9.94 17.76 7.34
CA THR A 77 -9.32 18.53 6.26
C THR A 77 -9.18 17.68 5.00
N VAL A 78 -8.74 16.43 5.15
CA VAL A 78 -8.60 15.49 4.04
C VAL A 78 -9.94 15.25 3.34
N GLU A 79 -10.98 14.95 4.12
CA GLU A 79 -12.33 14.68 3.58
C GLU A 79 -12.91 15.90 2.86
N ARG A 80 -12.86 17.08 3.49
CA ARG A 80 -13.40 18.34 2.93
C ARG A 80 -12.74 18.76 1.62
N ASN A 81 -11.47 18.39 1.43
CA ASN A 81 -10.71 18.71 0.22
C ASN A 81 -10.67 17.54 -0.79
N GLY A 82 -11.58 16.57 -0.64
CA GLY A 82 -11.77 15.49 -1.60
C GLY A 82 -10.67 14.43 -1.59
N GLY A 83 -9.70 14.51 -0.68
CA GLY A 83 -8.63 13.52 -0.54
C GLY A 83 -9.09 12.24 0.16
N VAL A 84 -8.15 11.33 0.40
CA VAL A 84 -8.37 10.11 1.20
C VAL A 84 -7.25 9.94 2.20
N ALA A 85 -7.58 9.45 3.38
CA ALA A 85 -6.63 9.07 4.42
C ALA A 85 -6.73 7.57 4.69
N VAL A 86 -5.60 6.94 5.00
CA VAL A 86 -5.50 5.54 5.41
C VAL A 86 -4.76 5.50 6.75
N ALA A 87 -5.30 4.78 7.74
CA ALA A 87 -4.62 4.49 8.99
C ALA A 87 -3.37 3.62 8.70
N ALA A 88 -2.18 4.22 8.83
CA ALA A 88 -0.90 3.57 8.56
C ALA A 88 -0.49 2.69 9.74
N HIS A 89 0.00 1.48 9.46
CA HIS A 89 0.53 0.51 10.45
C HIS A 89 -0.07 0.63 11.87
N PRO A 90 -1.40 0.48 12.03
CA PRO A 90 -2.16 1.04 13.16
C PRO A 90 -1.82 0.45 14.54
N PHE A 91 -1.16 -0.70 14.59
CA PHE A 91 -0.77 -1.37 15.82
C PHE A 91 0.72 -1.26 16.12
N ARG A 92 1.48 -0.49 15.33
CA ARG A 92 2.90 -0.28 15.56
C ARG A 92 3.11 0.43 16.88
N ARG A 93 4.07 -0.06 17.68
CA ARG A 93 4.37 0.50 19.01
C ARG A 93 4.67 2.00 18.96
N LYS A 94 5.32 2.47 17.90
CA LYS A 94 5.55 3.89 17.66
C LYS A 94 4.30 4.46 17.00
N ARG A 95 3.58 5.33 17.71
CA ARG A 95 2.35 6.02 17.28
C ARG A 95 1.26 5.05 16.78
N PRO A 96 0.77 4.15 17.63
CA PRO A 96 -0.40 3.34 17.27
C PRO A 96 -1.58 4.26 16.99
N VAL A 97 -2.43 3.84 16.06
CA VAL A 97 -3.66 4.56 15.76
C VAL A 97 -4.60 4.43 16.95
N ASN A 98 -5.16 5.55 17.40
CA ASN A 98 -6.16 5.55 18.44
C ASN A 98 -7.46 4.97 17.90
N GLU A 99 -7.95 3.88 18.50
CA GLU A 99 -9.16 3.17 18.06
C GLU A 99 -10.39 4.09 17.97
N LYS A 100 -10.46 5.15 18.78
CA LYS A 100 -11.56 6.13 18.71
C LYS A 100 -11.68 6.78 17.33
N ILE A 101 -10.56 7.01 16.64
CA ILE A 101 -10.55 7.57 15.27
C ILE A 101 -11.34 6.66 14.31
N ILE A 102 -11.20 5.35 14.50
CA ILE A 102 -11.89 4.32 13.71
C ILE A 102 -13.34 4.18 14.15
N GLN A 103 -13.61 4.13 15.46
CA GLN A 103 -14.96 4.01 16.03
C GLN A 103 -15.87 5.18 15.65
N GLU A 104 -15.33 6.39 15.60
CA GLU A 104 -16.04 7.61 15.20
C GLU A 104 -16.18 7.75 13.67
N GLY A 105 -15.61 6.82 12.89
CA GLY A 105 -15.68 6.82 11.43
C GLY A 105 -14.86 7.93 10.75
N LEU A 106 -13.91 8.54 11.45
CA LEU A 106 -13.08 9.63 10.90
C LEU A 106 -12.08 9.13 9.86
N CYS A 107 -11.68 7.87 9.93
CA CYS A 107 -10.84 7.22 8.93
C CYS A 107 -11.43 5.86 8.53
N GLY A 108 -11.95 5.77 7.30
CA GLY A 108 -12.62 4.57 6.77
C GLY A 108 -11.70 3.58 6.06
N ALA A 109 -10.38 3.76 6.17
CA ALA A 109 -9.38 2.97 5.46
C ALA A 109 -8.22 2.58 6.36
N ILE A 110 -7.71 1.37 6.17
CA ILE A 110 -6.68 0.78 7.02
C ILE A 110 -5.61 0.07 6.20
N GLU A 111 -4.36 0.25 6.60
CA GLU A 111 -3.27 -0.61 6.18
C GLU A 111 -3.35 -1.94 6.96
N SER A 112 -4.07 -2.90 6.37
CA SER A 112 -4.34 -4.21 6.96
C SER A 112 -3.12 -5.14 6.98
N PHE A 113 -2.21 -4.95 6.02
CA PHE A 113 -0.93 -5.64 5.93
C PHE A 113 0.17 -4.62 5.62
N ASN A 114 1.21 -4.62 6.44
CA ASN A 114 2.38 -3.76 6.25
C ASN A 114 3.65 -4.63 6.26
N GLY A 115 4.59 -4.35 5.34
CA GLY A 115 5.81 -5.14 5.13
C GLY A 115 6.80 -5.13 6.31
N ARG A 116 6.76 -4.10 7.15
CA ARG A 116 7.62 -3.96 8.34
C ARG A 116 6.93 -4.34 9.65
N ASN A 117 5.63 -4.59 9.61
CA ASN A 117 4.90 -5.04 10.79
C ASN A 117 5.21 -6.51 11.11
N THR A 118 5.26 -6.81 12.40
CA THR A 118 5.26 -8.19 12.90
C THR A 118 3.97 -8.91 12.52
N LEU A 119 3.99 -10.25 12.57
CA LEU A 119 2.79 -11.06 12.37
C LEU A 119 1.66 -10.67 13.35
N ALA A 120 1.99 -10.39 14.61
CA ALA A 120 1.03 -10.01 15.63
C ALA A 120 0.35 -8.67 15.32
N GLU A 121 1.11 -7.68 14.83
CA GLU A 121 0.59 -6.38 14.42
C GLU A 121 -0.34 -6.51 13.19
N ASN A 122 0.06 -7.26 12.16
CA ASN A 122 -0.79 -7.51 10.99
C ASN A 122 -2.08 -8.29 11.35
N LEU A 123 -2.00 -9.28 12.26
CA LEU A 123 -3.19 -9.96 12.78
C LEU A 123 -4.10 -9.03 13.60
N ALA A 124 -3.55 -8.02 14.26
CA ALA A 124 -4.32 -6.99 14.94
C ALA A 124 -5.04 -6.06 13.95
N SER A 125 -4.36 -5.61 12.90
CA SER A 125 -4.98 -4.84 11.81
C SER A 125 -6.13 -5.60 11.14
N GLU A 126 -5.95 -6.90 10.89
CA GLU A 126 -6.98 -7.76 10.33
C GLU A 126 -8.18 -7.96 11.28
N ARG A 127 -7.98 -7.93 12.61
CA ARG A 127 -9.08 -7.92 13.57
C ARG A 127 -9.91 -6.64 13.45
N TRP A 128 -9.28 -5.47 13.35
CA TRP A 128 -10.00 -4.21 13.11
C TRP A 128 -10.79 -4.23 11.79
N ARG A 129 -10.20 -4.75 10.71
CA ARG A 129 -10.91 -4.91 9.43
C ARG A 129 -12.19 -5.77 9.53
N ARG A 130 -12.23 -6.72 10.47
CA ARG A 130 -13.40 -7.58 10.70
C ARG A 130 -14.43 -6.96 11.64
N SER A 131 -13.99 -6.11 12.56
CA SER A 131 -14.84 -5.45 13.56
C SER A 131 -15.44 -4.13 13.06
N TYR A 132 -14.78 -3.46 12.12
CA TYR A 132 -15.17 -2.15 11.60
C TYR A 132 -15.34 -2.19 10.08
N ASP A 133 -16.19 -1.31 9.56
CA ASP A 133 -16.40 -1.20 8.10
C ASP A 133 -15.25 -0.43 7.43
N LEU A 134 -14.10 -1.09 7.26
CA LEU A 134 -12.88 -0.48 6.76
C LEU A 134 -12.51 -0.97 5.36
N MET A 135 -12.06 -0.05 4.51
CA MET A 135 -11.37 -0.39 3.26
C MET A 135 -9.96 -0.86 3.60
N ALA A 136 -9.57 -2.03 3.10
CA ALA A 136 -8.27 -2.61 3.40
C ALA A 136 -7.31 -2.48 2.23
N CYS A 137 -6.12 -1.95 2.52
CA CYS A 137 -4.99 -1.91 1.62
C CYS A 137 -3.74 -2.46 2.33
N GLY A 138 -2.62 -2.47 1.62
CA GLY A 138 -1.33 -2.82 2.19
C GLY A 138 -0.17 -2.09 1.53
N GLY A 139 0.92 -1.92 2.28
CA GLY A 139 2.11 -1.21 1.83
C GLY A 139 3.38 -1.85 2.37
N SER A 140 4.47 -1.69 1.63
CA SER A 140 5.77 -2.19 2.09
C SER A 140 6.37 -1.35 3.21
N ASP A 141 6.00 -0.06 3.27
CA ASP A 141 6.59 0.92 4.19
C ASP A 141 8.13 0.93 4.10
N ALA A 142 8.62 0.93 2.86
CA ALA A 142 10.01 0.60 2.56
C ALA A 142 10.95 1.74 2.94
N HIS A 143 11.93 1.44 3.80
CA HIS A 143 13.06 2.33 4.11
C HIS A 143 14.35 1.87 3.44
N THR A 144 14.38 0.64 2.92
CA THR A 144 15.49 0.05 2.18
C THR A 144 15.02 -0.48 0.82
N ILE A 145 15.96 -0.67 -0.10
CA ILE A 145 15.69 -1.15 -1.47
C ILE A 145 15.07 -2.55 -1.50
N ASP A 146 15.39 -3.40 -0.53
CA ASP A 146 14.87 -4.77 -0.48
C ASP A 146 13.45 -4.83 0.07
N GLU A 147 13.04 -3.82 0.83
CA GLU A 147 11.68 -3.70 1.36
C GLU A 147 10.65 -3.32 0.28
N VAL A 148 11.07 -2.68 -0.81
CA VAL A 148 10.16 -2.21 -1.87
C VAL A 148 9.30 -3.35 -2.42
N GLY A 149 7.98 -3.19 -2.31
CA GLY A 149 7.00 -4.14 -2.84
C GLY A 149 6.84 -5.43 -2.02
N THR A 150 7.44 -5.54 -0.83
CA THR A 150 7.22 -6.68 0.08
C THR A 150 5.73 -6.89 0.40
N VAL A 151 4.98 -5.81 0.53
CA VAL A 151 3.51 -5.82 0.52
C VAL A 151 3.05 -4.73 -0.43
N ALA A 152 1.97 -4.98 -1.14
CA ALA A 152 1.37 -4.05 -2.08
C ALA A 152 -0.15 -4.00 -1.93
N THR A 153 -0.76 -3.07 -2.66
CA THR A 153 -2.21 -3.01 -2.83
C THR A 153 -2.56 -3.40 -4.26
N ARG A 154 -3.38 -4.45 -4.41
CA ARG A 154 -3.94 -4.85 -5.70
C ARG A 154 -5.20 -4.04 -5.98
N PHE A 155 -5.18 -3.21 -7.00
CA PHE A 155 -6.36 -2.50 -7.49
C PHE A 155 -7.11 -3.33 -8.55
N PHE A 156 -8.45 -3.23 -8.55
CA PHE A 156 -9.33 -3.84 -9.55
C PHE A 156 -9.70 -2.87 -10.68
N VAL A 157 -9.00 -1.74 -10.72
CA VAL A 157 -9.08 -0.69 -11.74
C VAL A 157 -7.67 -0.20 -12.06
N PRO A 158 -7.45 0.33 -13.28
CA PRO A 158 -6.22 1.02 -13.58
C PRO A 158 -6.06 2.26 -12.69
N ILE A 159 -4.85 2.46 -12.18
CA ILE A 159 -4.44 3.67 -11.47
C ILE A 159 -3.36 4.34 -12.33
N ARG A 160 -3.66 5.53 -12.85
CA ARG A 160 -2.71 6.30 -13.68
C ARG A 160 -2.40 7.67 -13.11
N THR A 161 -3.24 8.13 -12.19
CA THR A 161 -3.15 9.43 -11.53
C THR A 161 -3.48 9.30 -10.04
N ARG A 162 -3.07 10.31 -9.27
CA ARG A 162 -3.49 10.47 -7.88
C ARG A 162 -5.02 10.49 -7.71
N ALA A 163 -5.74 11.09 -8.65
CA ALA A 163 -7.21 11.11 -8.64
C ALA A 163 -7.82 9.70 -8.82
N ASP A 164 -7.21 8.86 -9.65
CA ASP A 164 -7.63 7.46 -9.81
C ASP A 164 -7.43 6.69 -8.50
N LEU A 165 -6.27 6.88 -7.84
CA LEU A 165 -5.97 6.25 -6.55
C LEU A 165 -7.00 6.64 -5.48
N ILE A 166 -7.24 7.94 -5.32
CA ILE A 166 -8.22 8.46 -4.36
C ILE A 166 -9.60 7.85 -4.65
N THR A 167 -10.03 7.84 -5.91
CA THR A 167 -11.32 7.28 -6.32
C THR A 167 -11.40 5.78 -6.05
N ALA A 168 -10.34 5.03 -6.34
CA ALA A 168 -10.31 3.58 -6.15
C ALA A 168 -10.34 3.18 -4.68
N LEU A 169 -9.60 3.91 -3.82
CA LEU A 169 -9.63 3.72 -2.37
C LEU A 169 -11.01 4.06 -1.79
N LYS A 170 -11.59 5.23 -2.15
CA LYS A 170 -12.94 5.61 -1.72
C LYS A 170 -14.02 4.63 -2.16
N LYS A 171 -13.89 4.05 -3.37
CA LYS A 171 -14.81 3.04 -3.91
C LYS A 171 -14.45 1.60 -3.50
N ARG A 172 -13.45 1.42 -2.64
CA ARG A 172 -13.03 0.11 -2.10
C ARG A 172 -12.69 -0.91 -3.19
N ARG A 173 -12.09 -0.45 -4.29
CA ARG A 173 -11.74 -1.27 -5.47
C ARG A 173 -10.33 -1.83 -5.37
N CYS A 174 -9.96 -2.34 -4.19
CA CYS A 174 -8.65 -2.91 -3.95
C CYS A 174 -8.65 -3.91 -2.78
N ARG A 175 -7.52 -4.61 -2.64
CA ARG A 175 -7.20 -5.45 -1.48
C ARG A 175 -5.69 -5.43 -1.22
N PRO A 176 -5.22 -5.72 0.02
CA PRO A 176 -3.81 -6.02 0.25
C PRO A 176 -3.37 -7.25 -0.57
N GLU A 177 -2.11 -7.28 -0.95
CA GLU A 177 -1.51 -8.40 -1.67
C GLU A 177 -0.02 -8.53 -1.29
N ILE A 178 0.42 -9.77 -1.04
CA ILE A 178 1.84 -10.11 -1.00
C ILE A 178 2.22 -10.53 -2.42
N PRO A 179 3.02 -9.74 -3.15
CA PRO A 179 3.29 -10.03 -4.55
C PRO A 179 3.97 -11.40 -4.77
N ALA A 180 3.70 -12.01 -5.92
CA ALA A 180 4.14 -13.36 -6.22
C ALA A 180 5.67 -13.56 -6.19
N PHE A 181 6.47 -12.52 -6.45
CA PHE A 181 7.94 -12.60 -6.37
C PHE A 181 8.46 -12.83 -4.95
N MET A 182 7.64 -12.60 -3.92
CA MET A 182 7.93 -12.89 -2.52
C MET A 182 7.40 -14.24 -2.07
N GLN A 183 6.55 -14.89 -2.87
CA GLN A 183 6.17 -16.26 -2.57
C GLN A 183 7.42 -17.15 -2.78
N PRO A 184 7.74 -18.05 -1.84
CA PRO A 184 8.76 -19.05 -2.09
C PRO A 184 8.45 -19.68 -3.44
N ARG A 185 9.43 -19.74 -4.35
CA ARG A 185 9.28 -20.56 -5.55
C ARG A 185 8.91 -21.95 -5.05
N ALA A 186 7.66 -22.37 -5.23
CA ALA A 186 7.34 -23.76 -5.15
C ALA A 186 8.33 -24.44 -6.09
N CYS A 187 9.11 -25.40 -5.59
CA CYS A 187 9.92 -26.25 -6.43
C CYS A 187 8.96 -26.99 -7.37
N VAL A 188 8.67 -26.39 -8.53
CA VAL A 188 7.96 -27.09 -9.58
C VAL A 188 9.02 -28.01 -10.20
N ASN A 189 9.16 -29.20 -9.63
CA ASN A 189 9.73 -30.33 -10.34
C ASN A 189 8.81 -30.59 -11.52
N ARG A 190 9.09 -29.94 -12.66
CA ARG A 190 8.73 -30.49 -13.96
C ARG A 190 9.71 -31.60 -14.21
N ASP A 191 9.39 -32.81 -13.75
CA ASP A 191 9.88 -34.04 -14.37
C ASP A 191 9.01 -35.23 -13.91
N ASN A 192 8.68 -36.07 -14.89
CA ASN A 192 8.06 -37.39 -14.81
C ASN A 192 6.54 -37.46 -14.65
N PHE A 193 5.83 -37.28 -15.76
CA PHE A 193 4.88 -38.29 -16.23
C PHE A 193 4.89 -38.32 -17.76
N SER A 194 5.94 -38.92 -18.33
CA SER A 194 5.90 -39.45 -19.69
C SER A 194 5.05 -40.72 -19.67
N GLY A 195 3.77 -40.58 -20.02
CA GLY A 195 2.92 -41.72 -20.36
C GLY A 195 3.54 -42.45 -21.56
N GLN A 196 4.14 -43.61 -21.31
CA GLN A 196 4.51 -44.55 -22.37
C GLN A 196 3.23 -45.12 -22.99
N THR A 197 2.96 -44.70 -24.21
CA THR A 197 2.26 -45.50 -25.21
C THR A 197 3.13 -46.73 -25.51
N GLN A 198 2.63 -47.94 -25.27
CA GLN A 198 3.03 -49.10 -26.06
C GLN A 198 1.82 -50.01 -26.24
N ALA A 199 1.33 -50.03 -27.48
CA ALA A 199 0.46 -51.07 -27.99
C ALA A 199 1.20 -52.42 -27.97
N ALA A 200 0.49 -53.48 -27.60
CA ALA A 200 0.83 -54.84 -27.97
C ALA A 200 -0.43 -55.48 -28.56
N ILE A 201 -0.36 -55.77 -29.85
CA ILE A 201 -1.27 -56.61 -30.63
C ILE A 201 -0.45 -57.86 -31.02
N ASN A 202 -1.15 -59.00 -31.09
CA ASN A 202 -0.75 -60.34 -31.58
C ASN A 202 -0.15 -61.26 -30.49
N ASP A 203 -0.63 -62.48 -30.25
CA ASP A 203 -1.46 -63.43 -31.03
C ASP A 203 -2.70 -63.94 -30.26
#